data_AF-A0A966P0M2-F1
#
_entry.id   AF-A0A966P0M2-F1
#
_cell.length_a   1.000
_cell.length_b   1.000
_cell.length_c   1.000
_cell.angle_alpha   90.00
_cell.angle_beta   90.00
_cell.angle_gamma   90.00
#
_symmetry.space_group_name_H-M   'P 1'
#
loop_
_entity.id
_entity.type
_entity.pdbx_description
1 polymer ?
#
loop_
_entity_poly.entity_id
_entity_poly.type
_entity_poly.pdbx_seq_one_letter_code
_entity_poly.pdbx_strand_id
1 'polypeptide(L)'
;MTLDYTRHALARMAERGISRKEVEETLLNPIRKVPADHGRTESQGFIERAGKKQLLRVLSEGQSVVLVITVVATSKFEKYGVSL
;
A
#
# COMPACT_ATOMS: atom_id res chain seq x y z
N MET A 1 7.37 13.95 -5.47
CA MET A 1 8.27 12.84 -5.07
C MET A 1 8.53 12.02 -6.31
N THR A 2 9.78 11.64 -6.59
CA THR A 2 10.10 10.72 -7.70
C THR A 2 10.24 9.33 -7.11
N LEU A 3 9.46 8.37 -7.60
CA LEU A 3 9.47 6.97 -7.15
C LEU A 3 9.78 6.05 -8.33
N ASP A 4 10.64 5.08 -8.08
CA ASP A 4 10.85 3.96 -8.99
C ASP A 4 9.91 2.82 -8.63
N TYR A 5 9.30 2.20 -9.63
CA TYR A 5 8.40 1.07 -9.42
C TYR A 5 9.03 -0.19 -10.01
N THR A 6 9.22 -1.20 -9.18
CA THR A 6 9.65 -2.51 -9.68
C THR A 6 8.59 -3.10 -10.62
N ARG A 7 9.01 -4.00 -11.52
CA ARG A 7 8.07 -4.73 -12.40
C ARG A 7 6.99 -5.46 -11.59
N HIS A 8 7.37 -6.00 -10.43
CA HIS A 8 6.44 -6.67 -9.53
C HIS A 8 5.38 -5.72 -9.00
N ALA A 9 5.77 -4.54 -8.51
CA ALA A 9 4.84 -3.50 -8.06
C ALA A 9 3.89 -3.07 -9.18
N LEU A 10 4.42 -2.78 -10.38
CA LEU A 10 3.62 -2.40 -11.54
C LEU A 10 2.59 -3.47 -11.93
N ALA A 11 2.98 -4.75 -11.92
CA ALA A 11 2.07 -5.85 -12.19
C ALA A 11 0.93 -5.91 -11.16
N ARG A 12 1.25 -5.82 -9.85
CA ARG A 12 0.22 -5.81 -8.79
C ARG A 12 -0.72 -4.61 -8.89
N MET A 13 -0.18 -3.44 -9.23
CA MET A 13 -0.97 -2.24 -9.44
C MET A 13 -1.96 -2.43 -10.59
N ALA A 14 -1.50 -2.96 -11.72
CA ALA A 14 -2.35 -3.23 -12.87
C ALA A 14 -3.44 -4.28 -12.55
N GLU A 15 -3.06 -5.40 -11.93
CA GLU A 15 -3.99 -6.47 -11.51
C GLU A 15 -5.11 -5.99 -10.58
N ARG A 16 -4.82 -5.00 -9.73
CA ARG A 16 -5.73 -4.51 -8.67
C ARG A 16 -6.36 -3.17 -9.00
N GLY A 17 -6.04 -2.57 -10.15
CA GLY A 17 -6.51 -1.23 -10.53
C GLY A 17 -6.06 -0.15 -9.53
N ILE A 18 -4.80 -0.19 -9.10
CA ILE A 18 -4.20 0.79 -8.17
C ILE A 18 -3.42 1.80 -9.00
N SER A 19 -3.74 3.08 -8.83
CA SER A 19 -3.04 4.17 -9.50
C SER A 19 -1.74 4.54 -8.78
N ARG A 20 -0.81 5.19 -9.50
CA ARG A 20 0.40 5.75 -8.88
C ARG A 20 0.07 6.78 -7.80
N LYS A 21 -0.94 7.63 -8.07
CA LYS A 21 -1.43 8.64 -7.13
C LYS A 21 -1.77 8.05 -5.77
N GLU A 22 -2.49 6.92 -5.74
CA GLU A 22 -2.87 6.29 -4.48
C GLU A 22 -1.69 5.69 -3.72
N VAL A 23 -0.69 5.16 -4.44
CA VAL A 23 0.55 4.69 -3.85
C VAL A 23 1.34 5.88 -3.26
N GLU A 24 1.45 6.96 -4.02
CA GLU A 24 2.15 8.18 -3.61
C GLU A 24 1.47 8.83 -2.40
N GLU A 25 0.14 8.94 -2.40
CA GLU A 25 -0.65 9.44 -1.27
C GLU A 25 -0.47 8.56 -0.02
N THR A 26 -0.46 7.24 -0.19
CA THR A 26 -0.21 6.29 0.90
C THR A 26 1.20 6.43 1.48
N LEU A 27 2.21 6.67 0.65
CA LEU A 27 3.59 6.86 1.09
C LEU A 27 3.81 8.23 1.76
N LEU A 28 3.12 9.26 1.26
CA LEU A 28 3.21 10.63 1.77
C LEU A 28 2.48 10.79 3.10
N ASN A 29 1.26 10.26 3.22
CA ASN A 29 0.40 10.38 4.39
C ASN A 29 -0.10 9.01 4.87
N PRO A 30 0.78 8.11 5.32
CA PRO A 30 0.36 6.80 5.78
C PRO A 30 -0.40 6.90 7.10
N ILE A 31 -1.43 6.07 7.25
CA ILE A 31 -2.09 5.85 8.54
C ILE A 31 -1.18 5.09 9.51
N ARG A 32 -0.28 4.26 8.96
CA ARG A 32 0.67 3.47 9.73
C ARG A 32 1.91 3.17 8.90
N LYS A 33 3.08 3.22 9.54
CA LYS A 33 4.33 2.67 9.00
C LYS A 33 4.80 1.52 9.87
N VAL A 34 5.25 0.43 9.26
CA VAL A 34 5.77 -0.75 9.94
C VAL A 34 7.10 -1.15 9.30
N PRO A 35 8.18 -1.34 10.07
CA PRO A 35 9.38 -1.98 9.55
C PRO A 35 9.05 -3.37 8.99
N ALA A 36 9.57 -3.68 7.82
CA ALA A 36 9.44 -4.98 7.18
C ALA A 36 10.82 -5.62 6.97
N ASP A 37 10.84 -6.91 6.63
CA ASP A 37 12.09 -7.65 6.41
C ASP A 37 12.97 -6.99 5.33
N HIS A 38 14.28 -7.23 5.46
CA HIS A 38 15.31 -6.71 4.55
C HIS A 38 15.40 -5.18 4.47
N GLY A 39 15.16 -4.47 5.58
CA GLY A 39 15.28 -3.01 5.64
C GLY A 39 14.17 -2.26 4.92
N ARG A 40 13.09 -2.95 4.56
CA ARG A 40 11.93 -2.35 3.89
C ARG A 40 11.02 -1.67 4.89
N THR A 41 10.21 -0.76 4.37
CA THR A 41 9.14 -0.13 5.14
C THR A 41 7.81 -0.45 4.48
N GLU A 42 6.86 -0.94 5.26
CA GLU A 42 5.47 -1.00 4.86
C GLU A 42 4.75 0.29 5.28
N SER A 43 4.19 0.99 4.30
CA SER A 43 3.29 2.13 4.51
C SER A 43 1.87 1.69 4.22
N GLN A 44 0.97 1.92 5.16
CA GLN A 44 -0.44 1.58 5.05
C GLN A 44 -1.25 2.87 4.85
N GLY A 45 -2.28 2.78 4.02
CA GLY A 45 -3.20 3.88 3.72
C GLY A 45 -4.58 3.35 3.36
N PHE A 46 -5.57 4.22 3.33
CA PHE A 46 -6.91 3.85 2.87
C PHE A 46 -7.16 4.39 1.47
N ILE A 47 -7.74 3.54 0.63
CA ILE A 47 -8.26 3.93 -0.68
C ILE A 47 -9.74 3.63 -0.73
N GLU A 48 -10.47 4.34 -1.59
CA GLU A 48 -11.90 4.11 -1.79
C GLU A 48 -12.16 3.45 -3.15
N ARG A 49 -13.00 2.43 -3.15
CA ARG A 49 -13.43 1.70 -4.35
C ARG A 49 -14.91 1.42 -4.27
N ALA A 50 -15.68 1.96 -5.20
CA ALA A 50 -17.14 1.78 -5.27
C ALA A 50 -17.84 2.01 -3.91
N GLY A 51 -17.50 3.11 -3.23
CA GLY A 51 -18.07 3.47 -1.93
C GLY A 51 -17.56 2.63 -0.74
N LYS A 52 -16.57 1.76 -0.96
CA LYS A 52 -15.99 0.90 0.09
C LYS A 52 -14.55 1.31 0.36
N LYS A 53 -14.25 1.54 1.64
CA LYS A 53 -12.89 1.75 2.14
C LYS A 53 -12.11 0.45 2.04
N GLN A 54 -10.88 0.50 1.53
CA GLN A 54 -9.97 -0.65 1.43
C GLN A 54 -8.61 -0.24 1.97
N LEU A 55 -7.87 -1.20 2.55
CA LEU A 55 -6.53 -0.97 3.04
C LEU A 55 -5.52 -1.19 1.91
N LEU A 56 -4.74 -0.17 1.60
CA LEU A 56 -3.60 -0.24 0.71
C LEU A 56 -2.32 -0.37 1.54
N ARG A 57 -1.51 -1.39 1.25
CA ARG A 57 -0.20 -1.62 1.83
C ARG A 57 0.84 -1.47 0.73
N VAL A 58 1.82 -0.59 0.94
CA VAL A 58 2.89 -0.31 0.01
C VAL A 58 4.21 -0.63 0.71
N LEU A 59 4.96 -1.59 0.17
CA LEU A 59 6.32 -1.86 0.62
C LEU A 59 7.31 -1.07 -0.23
N SER A 60 8.14 -0.29 0.45
CA SER A 60 9.19 0.52 -0.16
C SER A 60 10.57 0.23 0.43
N GLU A 61 11.59 0.44 -0.40
CA GLU A 61 13.00 0.38 -0.05
C GLU A 61 13.64 1.68 -0.54
N GLY A 62 13.87 2.63 0.37
CA GLY A 62 14.21 4.01 -0.01
C GLY A 62 13.12 4.63 -0.90
N GLN A 63 13.51 5.06 -2.11
CA GLN A 63 12.60 5.64 -3.11
C GLN A 63 12.02 4.62 -4.09
N SER A 64 12.30 3.32 -3.89
CA SER A 64 11.78 2.24 -4.73
C SER A 64 10.52 1.61 -4.13
N VAL A 65 9.45 1.53 -4.92
CA VAL A 65 8.25 0.75 -4.61
C VAL A 65 8.47 -0.70 -5.05
N VAL A 66 8.58 -1.58 -4.07
CA VAL A 66 8.91 -3.00 -4.28
C VAL A 66 7.66 -3.86 -4.43
N LEU A 67 6.61 -3.55 -3.67
CA LEU A 67 5.38 -4.33 -3.69
C LEU A 67 4.17 -3.47 -3.29
N VAL A 68 3.06 -3.66 -3.99
CA VAL A 68 1.79 -2.99 -3.70
C VAL A 68 0.73 -4.06 -3.45
N ILE A 69 0.05 -3.98 -2.31
CA ILE A 69 -0.99 -4.93 -1.90
C ILE A 69 -2.24 -4.17 -1.47
N THR A 70 -3.35 -4.38 -2.18
CA THR A 70 -4.67 -3.98 -1.68
C THR A 70 -5.32 -5.11 -0.90
N VAL A 71 -5.91 -4.78 0.24
CA VAL A 71 -6.75 -5.66 1.05
C VAL A 71 -8.15 -5.06 1.08
N VAL A 72 -9.12 -5.77 0.52
CA VAL A 72 -10.54 -5.40 0.61
C VAL A 72 -10.92 -5.37 2.09
N ALA A 73 -11.57 -4.31 2.57
CA ALA A 73 -12.06 -4.28 3.94
C ALA A 73 -12.96 -5.50 4.20
N THR A 74 -12.48 -6.38 5.05
CA THR A 74 -13.25 -7.49 5.62
C THR A 74 -13.37 -7.20 7.11
N SER A 75 -14.31 -7.83 7.82
CA SER A 75 -14.43 -7.81 9.29
C SER A 75 -13.18 -8.30 10.06
N LYS A 76 -12.03 -8.43 9.40
CA LYS A 76 -10.76 -8.97 9.91
C LYS A 76 -9.65 -7.92 9.89
N PHE A 77 -9.96 -6.64 10.11
CA PHE A 77 -8.92 -5.59 10.22
C PHE A 77 -7.88 -5.93 11.30
N GLU A 78 -8.32 -6.57 12.39
CA GLU A 78 -7.46 -7.11 13.45
C GLU A 78 -6.41 -8.10 12.93
N LYS A 79 -6.76 -8.93 11.92
CA LYS A 79 -5.81 -9.87 11.29
C LYS A 79 -4.65 -9.15 10.58
N TYR A 80 -4.87 -7.90 10.17
CA TYR A 80 -3.87 -7.06 9.51
C TYR A 80 -3.32 -5.97 10.44
N GLY A 81 -3.61 -6.07 11.74
CA GLY A 81 -3.11 -5.15 12.77
C GLY A 81 -3.69 -3.74 12.70
N VAL A 82 -4.77 -3.51 11.95
CA VAL A 82 -5.45 -2.21 11.90
C VAL A 82 -6.63 -2.26 12.87
N SER A 83 -6.64 -1.37 13.86
CA SER A 83 -7.80 -1.13 14.72
C SER A 83 -8.50 0.13 14.23
N LEU A 84 -9.82 0.09 14.08
CA LEU A 84 -10.66 1.25 13.72
C LEU A 84 -10.75 2.23 14.89
#